data_AF-A0A1J4WDD6-F1
#
_entry.id   AF-A0A1J4WDD6-F1
#
_cell.length_a   1.000
_cell.length_b   1.000
_cell.length_c   1.000
_cell.angle_alpha   90.00
_cell.angle_beta   90.00
_cell.angle_gamma   90.00
#
_symmetry.space_group_name_H-M   'P 1'
#
loop_
_entity.id
_entity.type
_entity.pdbx_description
1 polymer ?
#
loop_
_entity_poly.entity_id
_entity_poly.type
_entity_poly.pdbx_seq_one_letter_code
_entity_poly.pdbx_strand_id
1 'polypeptide(L)'
;MNYEELRAKPVKQNGERSNHDFHLRLSKTEKERLIMLTKSANYATMSQFLKDQLFRPDLHFKLDLILKSLKNLEDEENGTR
;
A
#
# COMPACT_ATOMS: atom_id res chain seq x y z
N MET A 1 -5.08 -37.95 21.06
CA MET A 1 -5.02 -37.13 19.83
C MET A 1 -3.59 -37.16 19.34
N ASN A 2 -3.38 -37.70 18.13
CA ASN A 2 -2.06 -37.99 17.58
C ASN A 2 -1.56 -36.83 16.72
N TYR A 3 -0.25 -36.54 16.72
CA TYR A 3 0.33 -35.39 16.00
C TYR A 3 0.03 -35.40 14.49
N GLU A 4 -0.12 -36.60 13.91
CA GLU A 4 -0.45 -36.80 12.50
C GLU A 4 -1.88 -36.33 12.14
N GLU A 5 -2.82 -36.41 13.08
CA GLU A 5 -4.22 -35.98 12.88
C GLU A 5 -4.38 -34.46 12.84
N LEU A 6 -3.43 -33.72 13.44
CA LEU A 6 -3.42 -32.25 13.44
C LEU A 6 -2.92 -31.67 12.11
N ARG A 7 -2.05 -32.38 11.40
CA ARG A 7 -1.45 -31.93 10.14
C ARG A 7 -2.38 -32.08 8.94
N ALA A 8 -3.32 -33.03 9.03
CA ALA A 8 -4.31 -33.32 7.97
C ALA A 8 -5.51 -32.38 7.99
N LYS A 9 -5.67 -31.53 9.01
CA LYS A 9 -6.76 -30.56 9.06
C LYS A 9 -6.38 -29.36 8.19
N PRO A 10 -7.17 -29.01 7.16
CA PRO A 10 -6.96 -27.76 6.45
C PRO A 10 -7.00 -26.64 7.48
N VAL A 11 -5.95 -25.81 7.51
CA VAL A 11 -5.90 -24.63 8.37
C VAL A 11 -7.08 -23.76 7.95
N LYS A 12 -8.20 -23.88 8.68
CA LYS A 12 -9.33 -22.99 8.51
C LYS A 12 -8.79 -21.62 8.91
N GLN A 13 -8.68 -20.75 7.92
CA GLN A 13 -8.25 -19.38 8.10
C GLN A 13 -9.36 -18.69 8.92
N ASN A 14 -9.28 -18.78 10.25
CA ASN A 14 -10.29 -18.28 11.19
C ASN A 14 -10.25 -16.74 11.35
N GLY A 15 -9.63 -16.03 10.41
CA GLY A 15 -9.62 -14.58 10.37
C GLY A 15 -10.74 -14.07 9.48
N GLU A 16 -11.61 -13.23 10.02
CA GLU A 16 -12.51 -12.44 9.18
C GLU A 16 -11.67 -11.61 8.20
N ARG A 17 -11.98 -11.68 6.91
CA ARG A 17 -11.40 -10.75 5.94
C ARG A 17 -11.91 -9.36 6.33
N SER A 18 -11.03 -8.53 6.91
CA SER A 18 -11.29 -7.10 7.08
C SER A 18 -11.45 -6.46 5.70
N ASN A 19 -12.68 -6.43 5.22
CA ASN A 19 -13.09 -5.68 4.03
C ASN A 19 -13.37 -4.25 4.47
N HIS A 20 -12.32 -3.50 4.81
CA HIS A 20 -12.45 -2.06 5.00
C HIS A 20 -12.46 -1.39 3.63
N ASP A 21 -13.59 -0.80 3.28
CA ASP A 21 -13.68 0.09 2.13
C ASP A 21 -12.87 1.34 2.42
N PHE A 22 -12.01 1.69 1.46
CA PHE A 22 -11.16 2.86 1.54
C PHE A 22 -11.47 3.76 0.34
N HIS A 23 -11.66 5.04 0.61
CA HIS A 23 -11.89 6.05 -0.41
C HIS A 23 -10.75 7.06 -0.40
N LEU A 24 -10.13 7.27 -1.56
CA LEU A 24 -9.11 8.28 -1.76
C LEU A 24 -9.69 9.41 -2.61
N ARG A 25 -9.57 10.66 -2.15
CA ARG A 25 -9.82 11.83 -2.98
C ARG A 25 -8.53 12.18 -3.72
N LEU A 26 -8.59 12.16 -5.04
CA LEU A 26 -7.48 12.50 -5.92
C LEU A 26 -7.88 13.66 -6.80
N SER A 27 -6.94 14.59 -7.01
CA SER A 27 -7.03 15.54 -8.12
C SER A 27 -6.93 14.80 -9.46
N LYS A 28 -7.29 15.50 -10.55
CA LYS A 28 -7.26 14.94 -11.90
C LYS A 28 -5.86 14.46 -12.28
N THR A 29 -4.85 15.28 -12.02
CA THR A 29 -3.44 15.00 -12.34
C THR A 29 -2.89 13.83 -11.52
N GLU A 30 -3.22 13.75 -10.24
CA GLU A 30 -2.82 12.61 -9.39
C GLU A 30 -3.42 11.30 -9.88
N LYS A 31 -4.71 11.31 -10.27
CA LYS A 31 -5.39 10.15 -10.82
C LYS A 31 -4.74 9.68 -12.12
N GLU A 32 -4.42 10.60 -13.04
CA GLU A 32 -3.74 10.28 -14.30
C GLU A 32 -2.36 9.67 -14.06
N ARG A 33 -1.58 10.23 -13.14
CA ARG A 33 -0.27 9.69 -12.74
C ARG A 33 -0.41 8.29 -12.14
N LEU A 34 -1.40 8.07 -11.28
CA LEU A 34 -1.65 6.77 -10.65
C LEU A 34 -2.05 5.70 -11.67
N ILE A 35 -2.86 6.06 -12.66
CA ILE A 35 -3.22 5.17 -13.78
C ILE A 35 -1.99 4.79 -14.60
N MET A 36 -1.13 5.76 -14.91
CA MET A 36 0.11 5.51 -15.65
C MET A 36 1.03 4.54 -14.88
N LEU A 37 1.22 4.78 -13.58
CA LEU A 37 2.04 3.92 -12.71
C LEU A 37 1.49 2.51 -12.62
N THR A 38 0.18 2.37 -12.42
CA THR A 38 -0.53 1.09 -12.38
C THR A 38 -0.29 0.28 -13.66
N LYS A 39 -0.42 0.92 -14.83
CA LYS A 39 -0.18 0.28 -16.13
C LYS A 39 1.29 -0.10 -16.33
N SER A 40 2.22 0.80 -15.99
CA SER A 40 3.66 0.54 -16.13
C SER A 40 4.15 -0.63 -15.28
N ALA A 41 3.51 -0.85 -14.13
CA ALA A 41 3.82 -1.94 -13.22
C ALA A 41 3.01 -3.22 -13.50
N ASN A 42 2.30 -3.29 -14.64
CA ASN A 42 1.50 -4.44 -15.11
C ASN A 42 0.40 -4.90 -14.13
N TYR A 43 -0.21 -3.98 -13.39
CA TYR A 43 -1.36 -4.29 -12.55
C TYR A 43 -2.67 -4.21 -13.32
N ALA A 44 -3.55 -5.19 -13.11
CA ALA A 44 -4.87 -5.23 -13.74
C ALA A 44 -5.80 -4.12 -13.22
N THR A 45 -5.66 -3.73 -11.95
CA THR A 45 -6.46 -2.67 -11.33
C THR A 45 -5.62 -1.76 -10.44
N MET A 46 -6.02 -0.48 -10.37
CA MET A 46 -5.41 0.53 -9.51
C MET A 46 -5.52 0.17 -8.02
N SER A 47 -6.62 -0.48 -7.63
CA SER A 47 -6.83 -0.95 -6.25
C SER A 47 -5.82 -2.02 -5.85
N GLN A 48 -5.47 -2.94 -6.76
CA GLN A 48 -4.46 -3.96 -6.51
C GLN A 48 -3.07 -3.34 -6.40
N PHE A 49 -2.73 -2.42 -7.30
CA PHE A 49 -1.48 -1.66 -7.23
C PHE A 49 -1.35 -0.90 -5.90
N LEU A 50 -2.39 -0.17 -5.48
CA LEU A 50 -2.39 0.57 -4.21
C LEU A 50 -2.25 -0.34 -3.00
N LYS A 51 -2.98 -1.48 -2.95
CA LYS A 51 -2.84 -2.45 -1.87
C LYS A 51 -1.41 -2.97 -1.79
N ASP A 52 -0.82 -3.35 -2.92
CA ASP A 52 0.54 -3.86 -2.94
C ASP A 52 1.56 -2.80 -2.51
N GLN A 53 1.40 -1.54 -2.93
CA GLN A 53 2.27 -0.45 -2.47
C GLN A 53 2.11 -0.12 -0.98
N LEU A 54 0.93 -0.35 -0.38
CA LEU A 54 0.71 -0.15 1.06
C LEU A 54 1.40 -1.21 1.92
N PHE A 55 1.39 -2.48 1.48
CA PHE A 55 2.00 -3.58 2.24
C PHE A 55 3.46 -3.83 1.88
N ARG A 56 3.84 -3.51 0.64
CA ARG A 56 5.19 -3.70 0.09
C ARG A 56 5.55 -2.47 -0.76
N PRO A 57 5.81 -1.33 -0.12
CA PRO A 57 6.19 -0.14 -0.85
C PRO A 57 7.48 -0.41 -1.63
N ASP A 58 7.44 -0.10 -2.93
CA ASP A 58 8.60 -0.19 -3.80
C ASP A 58 9.70 0.79 -3.34
N LEU A 59 10.95 0.55 -3.73
CA LEU A 59 12.10 1.40 -3.39
C LEU A 59 11.82 2.86 -3.76
N HIS A 60 11.23 3.11 -4.92
CA HIS A 60 10.85 4.46 -5.35
C HIS A 60 9.81 5.09 -4.42
N PHE A 61 8.82 4.33 -3.97
CA PHE A 61 7.80 4.82 -3.04
C PHE A 61 8.41 5.13 -1.67
N LYS A 62 9.32 4.28 -1.19
CA LYS A 62 10.07 4.52 0.05
C LYS A 62 10.93 5.79 -0.04
N LEU A 63 11.64 5.99 -1.15
CA LEU A 63 12.45 7.19 -1.38
C LEU A 63 11.60 8.45 -1.44
N ASP A 64 10.46 8.42 -2.14
CA ASP A 64 9.53 9.56 -2.23
C ASP A 64 8.96 9.93 -0.86
N LEU A 65 8.69 8.93 -0.01
CA LEU A 65 8.20 9.11 1.35
C LEU A 65 9.28 9.68 2.29
N ILE A 66 10.52 9.18 2.18
CA ILE A 66 11.69 9.74 2.88
C ILE A 66 11.91 11.19 2.48
N LEU A 67 11.89 11.50 1.18
CA LEU A 67 12.08 12.87 0.68
C LEU A 67 10.97 13.81 1.15
N LYS A 68 9.71 13.37 1.18
CA LYS A 68 8.60 14.15 1.75
C LYS A 68 8.77 14.38 3.25
N SER A 69 9.18 13.36 4.00
CA SER A 69 9.46 13.50 5.43
C SER A 69 10.63 14.46 5.70
N LEU A 70 11.71 14.36 4.93
CA LEU A 70 12.86 15.27 5.03
C LEU A 70 12.46 16.70 4.70
N LYS A 71 11.66 16.91 3.65
CA LYS A 71 11.16 18.24 3.30
C LYS A 71 10.25 18.81 4.39
N ASN A 72 9.36 18.00 4.96
CA ASN A 72 8.50 18.45 6.06
C ASN A 72 9.32 18.81 7.32
N LEU A 73 10.44 18.10 7.57
CA LEU A 73 11.37 18.42 8.65
C LEU A 73 12.12 19.73 8.37
N GLU A 74 12.61 19.96 7.15
CA GLU A 74 13.21 21.24 6.76
C GLU A 74 12.20 22.40 6.85
N ASP A 75 10.95 22.19 6.44
CA ASP A 75 9.90 23.22 6.48
C ASP A 75 9.48 23.55 7.94
N GLU A 76 9.55 22.58 8.86
CA GLU A 76 9.34 22.76 10.30
C GLU A 76 10.55 23.46 10.97
N GLU A 77 11.77 23.11 10.57
CA GLU A 77 13.01 23.69 11.11
C GLU A 77 13.25 25.12 10.61
N ASN A 78 12.83 25.43 9.37
CA ASN A 78 12.89 26.77 8.78
C ASN A 78 11.70 27.67 9.12
N GLY A 79 10.72 27.19 9.91
CA GLY A 79 9.61 28.02 10.41
C GLY A 79 8.64 28.53 9.33
N THR A 80 8.49 27.82 8.22
CA THR A 80 7.65 28.22 7.07
C THR A 80 6.25 27.57 7.05
N ARG A 81 5.67 27.27 8.22
CA ARG A 81 4.26 26.83 8.35
C ARG A 81 3.34 27.93 8.82
#